data_AF-A0A1X0P0Q7-F1
#
_entry.id   AF-A0A1X0P0Q7-F1
#
_cell.length_a   1.000
_cell.length_b   1.000
_cell.length_c   1.000
_cell.angle_alpha   90.00
_cell.angle_beta   90.00
_cell.angle_gamma   90.00
#
_symmetry.space_group_name_H-M   'P 1'
#
loop_
_entity.id
_entity.type
_entity.pdbx_description
1 polymer ?
#
loop_
_entity_poly.entity_id
_entity_poly.type
_entity_poly.pdbx_seq_one_letter_code
_entity_poly.pdbx_strand_id
1 'polypeptide(L)'
;MAPLIAVNICLVSPSFDGAAIPLSWSLCPAEGYADMQWDKDKSYRLKALEEKVLHRGFGYPHCTVAQLCIAKTDMDALRKLVRQIWIELRETLESKEKLCLTTLDNGPAFAKTADGTEIRLPNIVIEPSETLCELHKQIVTAVKPFHVSGASLEEGRAAFHPSFPADNDITVDWMMDYLSKYALKAYRPHITLGASPVVVTETSVFKSIHVPWRDCRLVVSRMGNYCSCFEIQE
;
A
#
# COMPACT_ATOMS: atom_id res chain seq x y z
N MET A 1 7.16 -8.28 -25.71
CA MET A 1 6.28 -8.66 -24.58
C MET A 1 5.18 -7.60 -24.44
N ALA A 2 4.01 -7.97 -23.91
CA ALA A 2 2.96 -7.00 -23.60
C ALA A 2 3.46 -6.04 -22.50
N PRO A 3 3.06 -4.75 -22.51
CA PRO A 3 3.42 -3.83 -21.44
C PRO A 3 2.95 -4.36 -20.08
N LEU A 4 3.82 -4.29 -19.07
CA LEU A 4 3.51 -4.70 -17.71
C LEU A 4 2.92 -3.55 -16.89
N ILE A 5 2.22 -3.89 -15.81
CA ILE A 5 1.72 -2.92 -14.83
C ILE A 5 1.82 -3.51 -13.42
N ALA A 6 2.37 -2.71 -12.51
CA ALA A 6 2.45 -3.01 -11.08
C ALA A 6 1.14 -2.63 -10.41
N VAL A 7 0.46 -3.60 -9.81
CA VAL A 7 -0.87 -3.42 -9.22
C VAL A 7 -0.87 -3.71 -7.73
N ASN A 8 -1.60 -2.88 -6.99
CA ASN A 8 -1.95 -3.12 -5.60
C ASN A 8 -3.47 -3.26 -5.48
N ILE A 9 -3.90 -4.39 -4.96
CA ILE A 9 -5.28 -4.65 -4.55
C ILE A 9 -5.36 -4.31 -3.08
N CYS A 10 -6.16 -3.32 -2.70
CA CYS A 10 -6.15 -2.79 -1.35
C CYS A 10 -7.54 -2.39 -0.86
N LEU A 11 -7.70 -2.42 0.45
CA LEU A 11 -8.83 -1.81 1.13
C LEU A 11 -8.56 -0.32 1.30
N VAL A 12 -9.57 0.49 1.03
CA VAL A 12 -9.61 1.93 1.30
C VAL A 12 -10.85 2.26 2.13
N SER A 13 -10.76 3.26 2.99
CA SER A 13 -11.88 3.76 3.79
C SER A 13 -11.62 5.21 4.20
N PRO A 14 -12.64 6.08 4.24
CA PRO A 14 -12.50 7.41 4.84
C PRO A 14 -12.02 7.37 6.31
N SER A 15 -12.25 6.26 7.02
CA SER A 15 -11.72 6.09 8.38
C SER A 15 -10.20 5.93 8.41
N PHE A 16 -9.60 5.44 7.32
CA PHE A 16 -8.14 5.38 7.19
C PHE A 16 -7.56 6.79 7.04
N ASP A 17 -8.26 7.70 6.37
CA ASP A 17 -7.84 9.09 6.23
C ASP A 17 -7.73 9.78 7.58
N GLY A 18 -8.78 9.65 8.42
CA GLY A 18 -8.78 10.21 9.77
C GLY A 18 -7.69 9.62 10.68
N ALA A 19 -7.29 8.36 10.47
CA ALA A 19 -6.24 7.70 11.25
C ALA A 19 -4.83 8.03 10.75
N ALA A 20 -4.61 7.99 9.44
CA ALA A 20 -3.29 7.99 8.83
C ALA A 20 -2.81 9.39 8.42
N ILE A 21 -3.68 10.26 7.91
CA ILE A 21 -3.26 11.59 7.42
C ILE A 21 -2.63 12.44 8.52
N PRO A 22 -3.20 12.52 9.76
CA PRO A 22 -2.58 13.28 10.83
C PRO A 22 -1.20 12.75 11.25
N LEU A 23 -0.93 11.47 10.96
CA LEU A 23 0.33 10.77 11.26
C LEU A 23 1.23 10.64 10.04
N SER A 24 0.81 11.16 8.88
CA SER A 24 1.60 11.04 7.67
C SER A 24 2.79 12.00 7.77
N TRP A 25 3.87 11.48 8.37
CA TRP A 25 5.17 12.14 8.47
C TRP A 25 6.02 11.95 7.22
N SER A 26 5.38 11.65 6.09
CA SER A 26 5.99 11.59 4.76
C SER A 26 7.19 12.51 4.70
N LEU A 27 8.40 12.04 4.35
CA LEU A 27 9.64 12.81 4.12
C LEU A 27 9.46 14.35 4.05
N CYS A 28 9.11 14.94 5.18
CA CYS A 28 8.64 16.29 5.32
C CYS A 28 8.73 16.49 6.83
N PRO A 29 9.64 17.35 7.28
CA PRO A 29 9.83 17.49 8.68
C PRO A 29 8.59 18.20 9.25
N ALA A 30 8.26 17.87 10.49
CA ALA A 30 7.59 18.83 11.35
C ALA A 30 8.38 20.15 11.31
N GLU A 31 7.69 21.29 11.36
CA GLU A 31 8.32 22.62 11.40
C GLU A 31 9.43 22.63 12.49
N GLY A 32 10.70 22.62 12.08
CA GLY A 32 11.83 22.50 13.02
C GLY A 32 13.16 21.97 12.47
N TYR A 33 13.18 21.25 11.33
CA TYR A 33 14.42 20.72 10.74
C TYR A 33 14.86 21.53 9.51
N ALA A 34 15.44 22.71 9.75
CA ALA A 34 15.78 23.70 8.72
C ALA A 34 16.96 23.30 7.80
N ASP A 35 17.79 22.34 8.21
CA ASP A 35 19.06 22.04 7.51
C ASP A 35 18.99 20.81 6.59
N MET A 36 17.86 20.11 6.54
CA MET A 36 17.70 18.94 5.67
C MET A 36 17.39 19.41 4.24
N GLN A 37 18.37 19.33 3.33
CA GLN A 37 18.13 19.54 1.90
C GLN A 37 17.40 18.33 1.31
N TRP A 38 16.14 18.55 0.90
CA TRP A 38 15.25 17.50 0.42
C TRP A 38 15.45 17.17 -1.05
N ASP A 39 15.37 15.88 -1.35
CA ASP A 39 15.11 15.39 -2.71
C ASP A 39 13.60 15.47 -2.97
N LYS A 40 13.16 16.55 -3.64
CA LYS A 40 11.75 16.78 -4.01
C LYS A 40 11.16 15.64 -4.84
N ASP A 41 12.00 14.80 -5.45
CA ASP A 41 11.56 13.67 -6.26
C ASP A 41 11.23 12.42 -5.43
N LYS A 42 11.50 12.41 -4.12
CA LYS A 42 11.31 11.25 -3.22
C LYS A 42 10.25 11.41 -2.14
N SER A 43 9.65 12.59 -1.97
CA SER A 43 8.68 12.87 -0.89
C SER A 43 7.24 12.53 -1.29
N TYR A 44 6.53 11.76 -0.43
CA TYR A 44 5.17 11.25 -0.69
C TYR A 44 4.21 11.51 0.47
N ARG A 45 3.25 12.41 0.32
CA ARG A 45 2.20 12.69 1.31
C ARG A 45 0.98 11.81 1.12
N LEU A 46 0.25 11.53 2.19
CA LEU A 46 -1.09 10.96 2.09
C LEU A 46 -2.13 12.07 1.83
N LYS A 47 -3.12 11.77 0.99
CA LYS A 47 -4.30 12.60 0.74
C LYS A 47 -5.57 11.84 1.06
N ALA A 48 -6.63 12.60 1.34
CA ALA A 48 -7.95 12.03 1.57
C ALA A 48 -8.46 11.30 0.33
N LEU A 49 -9.19 10.20 0.53
CA LEU A 49 -9.71 9.35 -0.54
C LEU A 49 -10.64 10.11 -1.50
N GLU A 50 -11.31 11.16 -1.03
CA GLU A 50 -12.20 11.99 -1.85
C GLU A 50 -11.43 12.84 -2.87
N GLU A 51 -10.15 13.14 -2.62
CA GLU A 51 -9.29 13.93 -3.51
C GLU A 51 -8.75 13.10 -4.69
N LYS A 52 -9.57 12.23 -5.30
CA LYS A 52 -9.26 11.21 -6.34
C LYS A 52 -8.42 11.66 -7.56
N VAL A 53 -8.00 12.93 -7.62
CA VAL A 53 -7.12 13.53 -8.61
C VAL A 53 -5.68 13.03 -8.45
N LEU A 54 -5.09 12.60 -9.55
CA LEU A 54 -3.68 12.23 -9.62
C LEU A 54 -2.79 13.47 -9.38
N HIS A 55 -2.21 13.59 -8.19
CA HIS A 55 -1.22 14.61 -7.88
C HIS A 55 0.17 14.00 -7.69
N ARG A 56 1.19 14.62 -8.30
CA ARG A 56 2.58 14.25 -8.06
C ARG A 56 2.92 14.48 -6.58
N GLY A 57 3.56 13.50 -5.94
CA GLY A 57 3.84 13.44 -4.52
C GLY A 57 2.73 12.91 -3.60
N PHE A 58 1.61 12.34 -4.08
CA PHE A 58 0.48 11.98 -3.18
C PHE A 58 -0.17 10.61 -3.40
N GLY A 59 -0.18 9.75 -2.37
CA GLY A 59 -0.96 8.51 -2.35
C GLY A 59 -2.17 8.58 -1.41
N TYR A 60 -2.97 7.52 -1.38
CA TYR A 60 -4.10 7.41 -0.44
C TYR A 60 -3.81 6.41 0.68
N PRO A 61 -4.28 6.64 1.91
CA PRO A 61 -4.27 5.66 2.98
C PRO A 61 -4.99 4.37 2.58
N HIS A 62 -4.29 3.24 2.64
CA HIS A 62 -4.85 1.96 2.24
C HIS A 62 -4.23 0.80 3.02
N CYS A 63 -4.96 -0.31 3.10
CA CYS A 63 -4.45 -1.59 3.58
C CYS A 63 -4.28 -2.53 2.39
N THR A 64 -3.04 -2.86 2.05
CA THR A 64 -2.74 -3.81 0.98
C THR A 64 -3.32 -5.19 1.28
N VAL A 65 -4.08 -5.72 0.32
CA VAL A 65 -4.60 -7.10 0.33
C VAL A 65 -3.75 -7.98 -0.57
N ALA A 66 -3.30 -7.51 -1.73
CA ALA A 66 -2.34 -8.23 -2.56
C ALA A 66 -1.58 -7.29 -3.49
N GLN A 67 -0.33 -7.61 -3.80
CA GLN A 67 0.49 -6.92 -4.79
C GLN A 67 0.99 -7.91 -5.84
N LEU A 68 1.04 -7.48 -7.10
CA LEU A 68 1.57 -8.28 -8.19
C LEU A 68 1.91 -7.42 -9.41
N CYS A 69 2.84 -7.91 -10.23
CA CYS A 69 3.03 -7.45 -11.60
C CYS A 69 2.15 -8.28 -12.55
N ILE A 70 1.45 -7.63 -13.47
CA ILE A 70 0.59 -8.29 -14.47
C ILE A 70 0.83 -7.73 -15.88
N ALA A 71 0.36 -8.44 -16.91
CA ALA A 71 0.23 -7.83 -18.23
C ALA A 71 -0.90 -6.79 -18.22
N LYS A 72 -0.65 -5.62 -18.83
CA LYS A 72 -1.64 -4.52 -18.87
C LYS A 72 -2.96 -4.93 -19.53
N THR A 73 -2.92 -5.90 -20.45
CA THR A 73 -4.11 -6.47 -21.10
C THR A 73 -5.05 -7.19 -20.15
N ASP A 74 -4.57 -7.62 -18.98
CA ASP A 74 -5.34 -8.42 -18.02
C ASP A 74 -6.08 -7.56 -16.98
N MET A 75 -5.90 -6.24 -17.01
CA MET A 75 -6.46 -5.31 -16.01
C MET A 75 -7.98 -5.43 -15.85
N ASP A 76 -8.72 -5.54 -16.95
CA ASP A 76 -10.18 -5.64 -16.89
C ASP A 76 -10.66 -6.99 -16.32
N ALA A 77 -9.94 -8.07 -16.64
CA ALA A 77 -10.23 -9.39 -16.09
C ALA A 77 -9.92 -9.43 -14.59
N LEU A 78 -8.78 -8.87 -14.18
CA LEU A 78 -8.40 -8.74 -12.78
C LEU A 78 -9.43 -7.93 -11.98
N ARG A 79 -9.86 -6.76 -12.49
CA ARG A 79 -10.87 -5.93 -11.82
C ARG A 79 -12.19 -6.65 -11.61
N LYS A 80 -12.68 -7.35 -12.64
CA LYS A 80 -13.91 -8.15 -12.55
C LYS A 80 -13.80 -9.23 -11.48
N LEU A 81 -12.67 -9.94 -11.45
CA LEU A 81 -12.43 -10.99 -10.47
C LEU A 81 -12.38 -10.45 -9.03
N VAL A 82 -11.61 -9.37 -8.80
CA VAL A 82 -11.49 -8.71 -7.50
C VAL A 82 -12.85 -8.20 -7.03
N ARG A 83 -13.64 -7.60 -7.93
CA ARG A 83 -15.00 -7.14 -7.64
C ARG A 83 -15.93 -8.28 -7.27
N GLN A 84 -15.87 -9.41 -7.97
CA GLN A 84 -16.70 -10.57 -7.68
C GLN A 84 -16.43 -11.10 -6.27
N ILE A 85 -15.14 -11.31 -5.93
CA ILE A 85 -14.72 -11.75 -4.59
C ILE A 85 -15.20 -10.76 -3.52
N TRP A 86 -15.11 -9.46 -3.79
CA TRP A 86 -15.61 -8.45 -2.86
C TRP A 86 -17.12 -8.53 -2.63
N ILE A 87 -17.91 -8.72 -3.69
CA ILE A 87 -19.38 -8.87 -3.57
C ILE A 87 -19.73 -10.11 -2.75
N GLU A 88 -19.13 -11.25 -3.05
CA GLU A 88 -19.36 -12.51 -2.33
C GLU A 88 -19.00 -12.42 -0.84
N LEU A 89 -17.87 -11.78 -0.53
CA LEU A 89 -17.50 -11.51 0.87
C LEU A 89 -18.53 -10.59 1.54
N ARG A 90 -19.01 -9.55 0.85
CA ARG A 90 -19.99 -8.59 1.39
C ARG A 90 -21.35 -9.20 1.67
N GLU A 91 -21.73 -10.26 0.97
CA GLU A 91 -22.98 -11.00 1.22
C GLU A 91 -22.90 -11.87 2.48
N THR A 92 -21.70 -12.30 2.87
CA THR A 92 -21.47 -13.17 4.04
C THR A 92 -21.01 -12.41 5.28
N LEU A 93 -20.49 -11.20 5.11
CA LEU A 93 -20.03 -10.30 6.17
C LEU A 93 -21.13 -9.94 7.17
N GLU A 94 -20.88 -10.19 8.47
CA GLU A 94 -21.79 -9.73 9.50
C GLU A 94 -21.69 -8.21 9.70
N SER A 95 -22.83 -7.55 9.92
CA SER A 95 -22.91 -6.09 10.08
C SER A 95 -22.05 -5.50 11.22
N LYS A 96 -21.58 -6.34 12.15
CA LYS A 96 -20.80 -5.92 13.33
C LYS A 96 -19.29 -6.06 13.14
N GLU A 97 -18.82 -6.70 12.09
CA GLU A 97 -17.39 -6.92 11.89
C GLU A 97 -16.64 -5.61 11.63
N LYS A 98 -15.41 -5.52 12.15
CA LYS A 98 -14.56 -4.33 12.03
C LYS A 98 -13.10 -4.72 11.83
N LEU A 99 -12.37 -3.89 11.11
CA LEU A 99 -10.92 -3.86 11.13
C LEU A 99 -10.45 -3.12 12.38
N CYS A 100 -9.39 -3.60 13.01
CA CYS A 100 -8.80 -2.98 14.20
C CYS A 100 -7.41 -2.41 13.85
N LEU A 101 -7.27 -1.08 13.88
CA LEU A 101 -6.00 -0.39 13.78
C LEU A 101 -5.47 -0.27 15.21
N THR A 102 -4.28 -0.79 15.50
CA THR A 102 -3.84 -1.04 16.88
C THR A 102 -2.71 -0.12 17.34
N THR A 103 -1.56 -0.20 16.68
CA THR A 103 -0.32 0.48 17.08
C THR A 103 0.40 1.05 15.87
N LEU A 104 1.40 1.88 16.14
CA LEU A 104 2.40 2.27 15.15
C LEU A 104 3.58 1.31 15.18
N ASP A 105 4.15 1.06 14.01
CA ASP A 105 5.38 0.31 13.81
C ASP A 105 6.34 1.11 12.92
N ASN A 106 7.64 0.98 13.16
CA ASN A 106 8.67 1.68 12.39
C ASN A 106 8.81 1.16 10.96
N GLY A 107 8.28 -0.02 10.69
CA GLY A 107 8.31 -0.69 9.41
C GLY A 107 9.72 -1.06 8.93
N PRO A 108 9.80 -1.60 7.71
CA PRO A 108 11.05 -1.98 7.07
C PRO A 108 11.86 -0.75 6.65
N ALA A 109 13.20 -0.89 6.66
CA ALA A 109 14.08 0.03 5.96
C ALA A 109 14.03 -0.27 4.45
N PHE A 110 13.89 0.78 3.64
CA PHE A 110 13.73 0.68 2.18
C PHE A 110 14.80 1.43 1.39
N ALA A 111 15.45 2.42 2.00
CA ALA A 111 16.52 3.17 1.37
C ALA A 111 17.48 3.74 2.43
N LYS A 112 18.55 4.39 1.98
CA LYS A 112 19.44 5.20 2.82
C LYS A 112 19.67 6.56 2.17
N THR A 113 19.76 7.60 2.98
CA THR A 113 20.23 8.93 2.56
C THR A 113 21.74 8.91 2.28
N ALA A 114 22.25 10.00 1.69
CA ALA A 114 23.67 10.13 1.33
C ALA A 114 24.63 10.02 2.53
N ASP A 115 24.18 10.40 3.72
CA ASP A 115 24.92 10.28 4.99
C ASP A 115 24.76 8.91 5.66
N GLY A 116 24.01 7.98 5.05
CA GLY A 116 23.81 6.62 5.53
C GLY A 116 22.61 6.42 6.46
N THR A 117 21.82 7.46 6.75
CA THR A 117 20.62 7.36 7.58
C THR A 117 19.57 6.48 6.88
N GLU A 118 18.98 5.53 7.62
CA GLU A 118 17.94 4.65 7.09
C GLU A 118 16.65 5.42 6.82
N ILE A 119 16.06 5.19 5.64
CA ILE A 119 14.70 5.60 5.32
C ILE A 119 13.80 4.39 5.51
N ARG A 120 12.83 4.50 6.41
CA ARG A 120 11.90 3.42 6.77
C ARG A 120 10.48 3.73 6.30
N LEU A 121 9.62 2.72 6.32
CA LEU A 121 8.20 2.83 6.00
C LEU A 121 7.34 2.67 7.27
N PRO A 122 7.28 3.69 8.16
CA PRO A 122 6.42 3.63 9.34
C PRO A 122 4.97 3.37 8.93
N ASN A 123 4.25 2.64 9.77
CA ASN A 123 2.90 2.18 9.45
C ASN A 123 2.00 2.07 10.68
N ILE A 124 0.70 2.13 10.45
CA ILE A 124 -0.32 1.72 11.42
C ILE A 124 -0.56 0.22 11.22
N VAL A 125 -0.34 -0.56 12.27
CA VAL A 125 -0.60 -2.00 12.27
C VAL A 125 -2.10 -2.25 12.30
N ILE A 126 -2.56 -3.14 11.43
CA ILE A 126 -3.93 -3.67 11.47
C ILE A 126 -3.87 -5.08 12.05
N GLU A 127 -4.77 -5.36 13.00
CA GLU A 127 -4.90 -6.71 13.53
C GLU A 127 -5.42 -7.66 12.44
N PRO A 128 -4.77 -8.82 12.21
CA PRO A 128 -5.17 -9.75 11.18
C PRO A 128 -6.44 -10.53 11.61
N SER A 129 -7.60 -9.90 11.44
CA SER A 129 -8.91 -10.56 11.64
C SER A 129 -9.09 -11.75 10.69
N GLU A 130 -9.93 -12.72 11.08
CA GLU A 130 -10.26 -13.89 10.26
C GLU A 130 -10.76 -13.47 8.87
N THR A 131 -11.67 -12.51 8.82
CA THR A 131 -12.23 -11.94 7.59
C THR A 131 -11.18 -11.31 6.69
N LEU A 132 -10.24 -10.54 7.25
CA LEU A 132 -9.17 -9.92 6.47
C LEU A 132 -8.20 -10.97 5.92
N CYS A 133 -7.89 -11.99 6.73
CA CYS A 133 -7.03 -13.09 6.32
C CYS A 133 -7.67 -13.96 5.22
N GLU A 134 -8.97 -14.21 5.33
CA GLU A 134 -9.71 -14.98 4.33
C GLU A 134 -9.84 -14.19 3.02
N LEU A 135 -10.16 -12.89 3.07
CA LEU A 135 -10.12 -12.01 1.90
C LEU A 135 -8.73 -12.03 1.23
N HIS A 136 -7.67 -11.86 2.02
CA HIS A 136 -6.30 -11.92 1.53
C HIS A 136 -6.00 -13.25 0.82
N LYS A 137 -6.35 -14.37 1.44
CA LYS A 137 -6.15 -15.71 0.89
C LYS A 137 -6.93 -15.94 -0.41
N GLN A 138 -8.20 -15.51 -0.47
CA GLN A 138 -9.02 -15.62 -1.67
C GLN A 138 -8.43 -14.81 -2.82
N ILE A 139 -8.10 -13.54 -2.57
CA ILE A 139 -7.48 -12.66 -3.56
C ILE A 139 -6.15 -13.24 -4.03
N VAL A 140 -5.21 -13.54 -3.12
CA VAL A 140 -3.90 -14.11 -3.48
C VAL A 140 -4.02 -15.39 -4.31
N THR A 141 -4.98 -16.25 -3.99
CA THR A 141 -5.20 -17.49 -4.75
C THR A 141 -5.73 -17.19 -6.15
N ALA A 142 -6.71 -16.30 -6.23
CA ALA A 142 -7.41 -15.99 -7.47
C ALA A 142 -6.54 -15.18 -8.45
N VAL A 143 -5.62 -14.35 -7.94
CA VAL A 143 -4.79 -13.48 -8.79
C VAL A 143 -3.51 -14.13 -9.32
N LYS A 144 -3.12 -15.29 -8.78
CA LYS A 144 -1.92 -16.05 -9.20
C LYS A 144 -1.80 -16.24 -10.72
N PRO A 145 -2.87 -16.58 -11.47
CA PRO A 145 -2.79 -16.76 -12.92
C PRO A 145 -2.39 -15.50 -13.70
N PHE A 146 -2.63 -14.30 -13.14
CA PHE A 146 -2.25 -13.03 -13.77
C PHE A 146 -0.83 -12.59 -13.46
N HIS A 147 -0.19 -13.22 -12.46
CA HIS A 147 1.12 -12.81 -12.00
C HIS A 147 2.18 -13.14 -13.04
N VAL A 148 2.86 -12.11 -13.53
CA VAL A 148 4.04 -12.24 -14.37
C VAL A 148 5.24 -12.44 -13.45
N SER A 149 5.74 -13.68 -13.37
CA SER A 149 6.97 -14.01 -12.68
C SER A 149 8.18 -13.85 -13.61
N GLY A 150 9.34 -13.49 -13.06
CA GLY A 150 10.61 -13.46 -13.80
C GLY A 150 10.80 -12.29 -14.78
N ALA A 151 10.03 -11.21 -14.64
CA ALA A 151 10.35 -9.95 -15.31
C ALA A 151 11.76 -9.47 -14.91
N SER A 152 12.51 -8.93 -15.87
CA SER A 152 13.78 -8.27 -15.56
C SER A 152 13.57 -7.05 -14.65
N LEU A 153 14.62 -6.60 -13.96
CA LEU A 153 14.55 -5.37 -13.15
C LEU A 153 14.08 -4.16 -13.97
N GLU A 154 14.50 -4.06 -15.23
CA GLU A 154 14.09 -2.97 -16.13
C GLU A 154 12.58 -3.02 -16.42
N GLU A 155 12.06 -4.20 -16.78
CA GLU A 155 10.63 -4.40 -17.04
C GLU A 155 9.79 -4.19 -15.78
N GLY A 156 10.28 -4.65 -14.62
CA GLY A 156 9.67 -4.44 -13.32
C GLY A 156 9.57 -2.96 -12.96
N ARG A 157 10.67 -2.20 -13.12
CA ARG A 157 10.65 -0.73 -12.91
C ARG A 157 9.68 -0.02 -13.84
N ALA A 158 9.63 -0.42 -15.11
CA ALA A 158 8.73 0.17 -16.10
C ALA A 158 7.23 -0.11 -15.82
N ALA A 159 6.92 -1.14 -15.03
CA ALA A 159 5.55 -1.48 -14.65
C ALA A 159 4.93 -0.49 -13.63
N PHE A 160 5.75 0.18 -12.83
CA PHE A 160 5.30 1.19 -11.87
C PHE A 160 4.71 2.43 -12.56
N HIS A 161 4.04 3.28 -11.78
CA HIS A 161 3.46 4.51 -12.29
C HIS A 161 4.53 5.43 -12.91
N PRO A 162 4.36 6.00 -14.12
CA PRO A 162 5.43 6.72 -14.82
C PRO A 162 5.86 8.01 -14.11
N SER A 163 4.94 8.66 -13.40
CA SER A 163 5.26 9.83 -12.58
C SER A 163 5.94 9.49 -11.24
N PHE A 164 5.98 8.20 -10.88
CA PHE A 164 6.53 7.67 -9.63
C PHE A 164 7.18 6.29 -9.84
N PRO A 165 8.19 6.21 -10.72
CA PRO A 165 8.85 4.96 -11.01
C PRO A 165 9.59 4.44 -9.77
N ALA A 166 9.76 3.12 -9.68
CA ALA A 166 10.66 2.55 -8.69
C ALA A 166 12.10 3.05 -8.95
N ASP A 167 12.68 3.74 -7.96
CA ASP A 167 14.03 4.31 -8.03
C ASP A 167 15.11 3.39 -7.42
N ASN A 168 14.69 2.24 -6.88
CA ASN A 168 15.54 1.24 -6.24
C ASN A 168 15.07 -0.19 -6.56
N ASP A 169 15.99 -1.14 -6.50
CA ASP A 169 15.70 -2.55 -6.76
C ASP A 169 14.81 -3.18 -5.69
N ILE A 170 14.96 -2.74 -4.43
CA ILE A 170 14.19 -3.27 -3.29
C ILE A 170 12.68 -3.20 -3.54
N THR A 171 12.20 -2.10 -4.13
CA THR A 171 10.77 -1.90 -4.42
C THR A 171 10.28 -2.83 -5.53
N VAL A 172 11.11 -3.06 -6.54
CA VAL A 172 10.80 -3.98 -7.66
C VAL A 172 10.80 -5.41 -7.16
N ASP A 173 11.85 -5.80 -6.44
CA ASP A 173 12.00 -7.13 -5.84
C ASP A 173 10.85 -7.43 -4.88
N TRP A 174 10.45 -6.45 -4.05
CA TRP A 174 9.30 -6.58 -3.16
C TRP A 174 8.03 -6.98 -3.91
N MET A 175 7.70 -6.27 -4.98
CA MET A 175 6.52 -6.55 -5.80
C MET A 175 6.63 -7.93 -6.46
N MET A 176 7.78 -8.27 -7.03
CA MET A 176 7.99 -9.55 -7.71
C MET A 176 7.92 -10.74 -6.74
N ASP A 177 8.40 -10.56 -5.51
CA ASP A 177 8.42 -11.58 -4.48
C ASP A 177 7.14 -11.66 -3.64
N TYR A 178 6.23 -10.70 -3.77
CA TYR A 178 5.08 -10.55 -2.86
C TYR A 178 4.30 -11.85 -2.64
N LEU A 179 3.85 -12.49 -3.72
CA LEU A 179 3.02 -13.69 -3.63
C LEU A 179 3.75 -14.90 -3.04
N SER A 180 5.09 -14.92 -3.08
CA SER A 180 5.90 -16.04 -2.59
C SER A 180 6.47 -15.81 -1.18
N LYS A 181 6.83 -14.57 -0.82
CA LYS A 181 7.51 -14.22 0.44
C LYS A 181 6.67 -13.43 1.43
N TYR A 182 5.75 -12.59 0.97
CA TYR A 182 5.05 -11.60 1.80
C TYR A 182 3.54 -11.86 1.94
N ALA A 183 3.01 -12.83 1.21
CA ALA A 183 1.62 -13.27 1.29
C ALA A 183 1.39 -14.41 2.32
N LEU A 184 0.11 -14.72 2.55
CA LEU A 184 -0.41 -15.80 3.38
C LEU A 184 0.15 -15.77 4.81
N LYS A 185 1.00 -16.72 5.19
CA LYS A 185 1.56 -16.80 6.56
C LYS A 185 2.41 -15.58 6.92
N ALA A 186 3.01 -14.94 5.91
CA ALA A 186 3.81 -13.73 6.08
C ALA A 186 2.98 -12.45 5.97
N TYR A 187 1.66 -12.54 5.78
CA TYR A 187 0.80 -11.38 5.66
C TYR A 187 0.81 -10.55 6.95
N ARG A 188 1.14 -9.27 6.81
CA ARG A 188 1.18 -8.27 7.89
C ARG A 188 0.40 -7.05 7.42
N PRO A 189 -0.93 -7.00 7.64
CA PRO A 189 -1.74 -5.89 7.16
C PRO A 189 -1.41 -4.61 7.92
N HIS A 190 -1.26 -3.52 7.18
CA HIS A 190 -0.87 -2.23 7.72
C HIS A 190 -1.26 -1.11 6.76
N ILE A 191 -1.24 0.13 7.28
CA ILE A 191 -1.35 1.36 6.48
C ILE A 191 -0.02 2.09 6.57
N THR A 192 0.72 2.17 5.47
CA THR A 192 1.98 2.91 5.41
C THR A 192 1.71 4.41 5.53
N LEU A 193 2.46 5.08 6.40
CA LEU A 193 2.33 6.52 6.70
C LEU A 193 3.19 7.42 5.80
N GLY A 194 4.04 6.79 4.99
CA GLY A 194 5.02 7.42 4.12
C GLY A 194 6.40 6.82 4.33
N ALA A 195 7.38 7.30 3.58
CA ALA A 195 8.79 7.05 3.87
C ALA A 195 9.30 8.10 4.86
N SER A 196 10.17 7.74 5.81
CA SER A 196 10.75 8.69 6.76
C SER A 196 12.07 8.18 7.36
N PRO A 197 13.07 9.06 7.60
CA PRO A 197 14.22 8.73 8.43
C PRO A 197 13.90 8.80 9.93
N VAL A 198 12.73 9.32 10.30
CA VAL A 198 12.31 9.48 11.70
C VAL A 198 11.74 8.16 12.21
N VAL A 199 12.28 7.70 13.33
CA VAL A 199 11.77 6.56 14.08
C VAL A 199 10.56 7.03 14.89
N VAL A 200 9.45 6.30 14.79
CA VAL A 200 8.27 6.47 15.63
C VAL A 200 8.63 6.00 17.04
N THR A 201 8.83 6.95 17.96
CA THR A 201 9.29 6.70 19.33
C THR A 201 8.17 6.73 20.37
N GLU A 202 7.00 7.30 20.06
CA GLU A 202 5.89 7.44 21.01
C GLU A 202 4.63 6.71 20.52
N THR A 203 4.44 5.49 21.01
CA THR A 203 3.20 4.71 20.84
C THR A 203 2.02 5.29 21.65
N SER A 204 2.28 6.17 22.62
CA SER A 204 1.29 6.75 23.53
C SER A 204 0.28 7.69 22.85
N VAL A 205 0.56 8.14 21.62
CA VAL A 205 -0.28 9.10 20.89
C VAL A 205 -1.36 8.42 20.04
N PHE A 206 -1.12 7.20 19.55
CA PHE A 206 -2.08 6.49 18.72
C PHE A 206 -3.07 5.70 19.58
N LYS A 207 -4.35 6.06 19.48
CA LYS A 207 -5.44 5.27 20.06
C LYS A 207 -5.94 4.29 19.02
N SER A 208 -6.22 3.06 19.45
CA SER A 208 -6.80 2.06 18.55
C SER A 208 -8.12 2.54 17.96
N ILE A 209 -8.30 2.32 16.66
CA ILE A 209 -9.48 2.71 15.89
C ILE A 209 -10.10 1.46 15.28
N HIS A 210 -11.42 1.37 15.37
CA HIS A 210 -12.18 0.30 14.75
C HIS A 210 -12.89 0.82 13.49
N VAL A 211 -12.60 0.22 12.34
CA VAL A 211 -13.17 0.61 11.05
C VAL A 211 -14.21 -0.43 10.64
N PRO A 212 -15.49 -0.07 10.55
CA PRO A 212 -16.52 -1.00 10.10
C PRO A 212 -16.25 -1.48 8.68
N TRP A 213 -16.36 -2.80 8.43
CA TRP A 213 -16.17 -3.36 7.08
C TRP A 213 -17.11 -2.74 6.04
N ARG A 214 -18.30 -2.30 6.47
CA ARG A 214 -19.26 -1.63 5.60
C ARG A 214 -18.72 -0.34 4.97
N ASP A 215 -17.80 0.34 5.66
CA ASP A 215 -17.18 1.60 5.26
C ASP A 215 -15.88 1.40 4.46
N CYS A 216 -15.44 0.13 4.32
CA CYS A 216 -14.33 -0.25 3.46
C CYS A 216 -14.80 -0.48 2.02
N ARG A 217 -13.88 -0.26 1.08
CA ARG A 217 -14.01 -0.64 -0.33
C ARG A 217 -12.75 -1.39 -0.75
N LEU A 218 -12.91 -2.43 -1.56
CA LEU A 218 -11.78 -3.10 -2.21
C LEU A 218 -11.56 -2.48 -3.58
N VAL A 219 -10.32 -2.07 -3.86
CA VAL A 219 -9.96 -1.41 -5.12
C VAL A 219 -8.71 -2.02 -5.74
N VAL A 220 -8.57 -1.88 -7.05
CA VAL A 220 -7.32 -2.13 -7.77
C VAL A 220 -6.68 -0.78 -8.07
N SER A 221 -5.41 -0.62 -7.72
CA SER A 221 -4.66 0.62 -7.91
C SER A 221 -3.33 0.34 -8.59
N ARG A 222 -2.78 1.33 -9.27
CA ARG A 222 -1.44 1.25 -9.83
C ARG A 222 -0.42 1.62 -8.75
N MET A 223 0.60 0.78 -8.61
CA MET A 223 1.69 1.03 -7.67
C MET A 223 2.61 2.13 -8.20
N GLY A 224 3.05 3.01 -7.32
CA GLY A 224 4.29 3.76 -7.46
C GLY A 224 5.32 3.30 -6.45
N ASN A 225 6.39 4.08 -6.30
CA ASN A 225 7.50 3.75 -5.42
C ASN A 225 7.11 3.81 -3.92
N TYR A 226 7.85 3.11 -3.05
CA TYR A 226 7.65 3.14 -1.58
C TYR A 226 6.21 2.82 -1.12
N CYS A 227 5.59 1.80 -1.71
CA CYS A 227 4.21 1.38 -1.42
C CYS A 227 3.12 2.43 -1.72
N SER A 228 3.46 3.52 -2.42
CA SER A 228 2.46 4.50 -2.86
C SER A 228 1.51 3.89 -3.90
N CYS A 229 0.24 4.27 -3.83
CA CYS A 229 -0.80 3.78 -4.72
C CYS A 229 -1.55 4.95 -5.36
N PHE A 230 -1.73 4.86 -6.67
CA PHE A 230 -2.32 5.87 -7.52
C PHE A 230 -3.38 5.24 -8.42
N GLU A 231 -4.15 6.09 -9.11
CA GLU A 231 -5.11 5.65 -10.14
C GLU A 231 -6.04 4.55 -9.61
N ILE A 232 -6.94 4.88 -8.69
CA ILE A 232 -7.95 3.93 -8.21
C ILE A 232 -8.84 3.52 -9.38
N GLN A 233 -8.82 2.24 -9.73
CA GLN A 233 -9.58 1.65 -10.82
C GLN A 233 -10.74 0.85 -10.21
N GLU A 234 -11.86 1.53 -9.92
CA GLU A 234 -13.10 0.95 -9.35
C GLU A 234 -13.82 -0.03 -10.28
#